data_AF-A0AA39PUP1-F1
#
_entry.id   AF-A0AA39PUP1-F1
#
_cell.length_a   1.000
_cell.length_b   1.000
_cell.length_c   1.000
_cell.angle_alpha   90.00
_cell.angle_beta   90.00
_cell.angle_gamma   90.00
#
_symmetry.space_group_name_H-M   'P 1'
#
loop_
_entity.id
_entity.type
_entity.pdbx_description
1 polymer ?
#
loop_
_entity_poly.entity_id
_entity_poly.type
_entity_poly.pdbx_seq_one_letter_code
_entity_poly.pdbx_strand_id
1 'polypeptide(L)'
;MARSKELVPHIGRLSRSKLAAKRGLYKGLKKSEKPAAGAAPEAVEKTIGGTNNGGKRLVPTSKAPRFYPAEDVSQPKKSRKTPKPSHLRGSITPGTVLILLAGRFRGKRVVFLKQLNSGLLLVTGPFKINGVPLRRVNQAYVIATSTQIDVSSVKLDDKLNDSYFAKTASKGAVSAEAEFFEEGKPKEKEALPASKTADQKAVDDAIIASVKKTSNLAKYLAASWGLSKGQFPHQLIF
;
A
#
# COMPACT_ATOMS: atom_id res chain seq x y z
N MET A 1 -5.06 26.23 -5.30
CA MET A 1 -6.06 25.68 -6.23
C MET A 1 -5.74 26.10 -7.65
N ALA A 2 -5.91 25.22 -8.64
CA ALA A 2 -5.71 25.56 -10.05
C ALA A 2 -6.75 26.60 -10.51
N ARG A 3 -6.32 27.69 -11.17
CA ARG A 3 -7.23 28.78 -11.62
C ARG A 3 -8.14 28.38 -12.80
N SER A 4 -7.90 27.22 -13.41
CA SER A 4 -8.73 26.57 -14.43
C SER A 4 -9.03 25.14 -14.00
N LYS A 5 -10.28 24.72 -14.08
CA LYS A 5 -10.70 23.32 -13.92
C LYS A 5 -10.40 22.55 -15.21
N GLU A 6 -10.09 21.26 -15.11
CA GLU A 6 -9.89 20.38 -16.27
C GLU A 6 -11.24 19.92 -16.85
N LEU A 7 -11.32 19.78 -18.18
CA LEU A 7 -12.46 19.16 -18.87
C LEU A 7 -12.26 17.65 -18.98
N VAL A 8 -11.06 17.26 -19.40
CA VAL A 8 -10.53 15.90 -19.44
C VAL A 8 -9.07 15.96 -18.95
N PRO A 9 -8.45 14.84 -18.55
CA PRO A 9 -7.10 14.87 -17.99
C PRO A 9 -6.14 15.67 -18.87
N HIS A 10 -5.44 16.64 -18.28
CA HIS A 10 -4.45 17.51 -18.93
C HIS A 10 -5.01 18.57 -19.90
N ILE A 11 -6.34 18.68 -20.08
CA ILE A 11 -6.97 19.73 -20.89
C ILE A 11 -7.76 20.68 -19.99
N GLY A 12 -7.26 21.91 -19.85
CA GLY A 12 -7.93 22.97 -19.10
C GLY A 12 -9.18 23.49 -19.80
N ARG A 13 -10.21 23.83 -19.02
CA ARG A 13 -11.44 24.48 -19.51
C ARG A 13 -11.21 25.87 -20.10
N LEU A 14 -10.24 26.62 -19.59
CA LEU A 14 -9.92 27.97 -20.07
C LEU A 14 -8.81 27.93 -21.13
N SER A 15 -8.98 28.72 -22.19
CA SER A 15 -7.92 28.98 -23.17
C SER A 15 -6.74 29.75 -22.55
N ARG A 16 -5.58 29.74 -23.23
CA ARG A 16 -4.34 30.37 -22.76
C ARG A 16 -4.53 31.86 -22.41
N SER A 17 -5.23 32.62 -23.24
CA SER A 17 -5.46 34.07 -23.03
C SER A 17 -6.35 34.34 -21.81
N LYS A 18 -7.50 33.65 -21.69
CA LYS A 18 -8.39 33.76 -20.52
C LYS A 18 -7.67 33.37 -19.23
N LEU A 19 -6.82 32.35 -19.29
CA LEU A 19 -6.03 31.89 -18.15
C LEU A 19 -4.93 32.89 -17.78
N ALA A 20 -4.28 33.54 -18.75
CA ALA A 20 -3.29 34.60 -18.50
C ALA A 20 -3.92 35.84 -17.84
N ALA A 21 -5.09 36.27 -18.32
CA ALA A 21 -5.86 37.35 -17.71
C ALA A 21 -6.26 37.02 -16.26
N LYS A 22 -6.81 35.83 -16.02
CA LYS A 22 -7.18 35.35 -14.67
C LYS A 22 -5.96 35.14 -13.77
N ARG A 23 -4.78 34.89 -14.34
CA ARG A 23 -3.52 34.82 -13.60
C ARG A 23 -2.97 36.20 -13.23
N GLY A 24 -3.42 37.26 -13.88
CA GLY A 24 -2.88 38.61 -13.71
C GLY A 24 -1.49 38.76 -14.32
N LEU A 25 -1.12 37.91 -15.30
CA LEU A 25 0.23 37.92 -15.89
C LEU A 25 0.53 39.21 -16.66
N TYR A 26 -0.50 39.97 -17.02
CA TYR A 26 -0.35 41.32 -17.59
C TYR A 26 0.32 42.31 -16.63
N LYS A 27 0.38 42.02 -15.32
CA LYS A 27 1.05 42.86 -14.31
C LYS A 27 2.58 42.66 -14.27
N GLY A 28 3.14 41.83 -15.15
CA GLY A 28 4.58 41.60 -15.27
C GLY A 28 5.11 40.42 -14.44
N LEU A 29 6.35 40.03 -14.72
CA LEU A 29 7.08 38.97 -14.02
C LEU A 29 7.62 39.49 -12.69
N LYS A 30 7.61 38.64 -11.64
CA LYS A 30 8.31 38.95 -10.39
C LYS A 30 9.82 38.90 -10.64
N LYS A 31 10.52 40.02 -10.44
CA LYS A 31 11.99 40.17 -10.60
C LYS A 31 12.79 39.85 -9.34
N SER A 32 12.19 39.25 -8.32
CA SER A 32 12.93 38.84 -7.12
C SER A 32 13.75 37.59 -7.41
N GLU A 33 15.05 37.75 -7.59
CA GLU A 33 15.99 36.61 -7.63
C GLU A 33 16.00 35.96 -6.25
N LYS A 34 15.72 34.65 -6.22
CA LYS A 34 15.90 33.86 -5.01
C LYS A 34 17.42 33.70 -4.83
N PRO A 35 18.02 34.13 -3.71
CA PRO A 35 19.45 33.94 -3.49
C PRO A 35 19.78 32.45 -3.63
N ALA A 36 20.82 32.15 -4.41
CA ALA A 36 21.30 30.79 -4.58
C ALA A 36 21.61 30.19 -3.21
N ALA A 37 21.11 28.98 -2.95
CA ALA A 37 21.45 28.25 -1.73
C ALA A 37 22.97 28.05 -1.72
N GLY A 38 23.63 28.57 -0.68
CA GLY A 38 25.08 28.50 -0.54
C GLY A 38 25.58 27.06 -0.68
N ALA A 39 26.62 26.87 -1.49
CA ALA A 39 27.27 25.59 -1.64
C ALA A 39 27.79 25.12 -0.26
N ALA A 40 27.60 23.84 0.07
CA ALA A 40 28.14 23.28 1.29
C ALA A 40 29.69 23.31 1.23
N PRO A 41 30.39 23.64 2.34
CA PRO A 41 31.84 23.76 2.33
C PRO A 41 32.51 22.41 2.07
N GLU A 42 33.50 22.41 1.17
CA GLU A 42 34.22 21.21 0.72
C GLU A 42 35.11 20.59 1.82
N ALA A 43 35.57 21.41 2.77
CA ALA A 43 36.36 20.99 3.92
C ALA A 43 35.77 21.56 5.22
N VAL A 44 35.75 20.72 6.26
CA VAL A 44 35.36 21.11 7.62
C VAL A 44 36.61 21.21 8.48
N GLU A 45 36.80 22.33 9.17
CA GLU A 45 37.81 22.47 10.21
C GLU A 45 37.46 21.57 11.40
N LYS A 46 38.31 20.58 11.68
CA LYS A 46 38.22 19.75 12.88
C LYS A 46 39.30 20.18 13.87
N THR A 47 38.90 20.44 15.11
CA THR A 47 39.83 20.68 16.21
C THR A 47 40.50 19.37 16.62
N ILE A 48 41.82 19.38 16.77
CA ILE A 48 42.62 18.21 17.15
C ILE A 48 43.26 18.46 18.51
N GLY A 49 43.13 17.49 19.42
CA GLY A 49 43.75 17.54 20.75
C GLY A 49 45.25 17.23 20.72
N GLY A 50 45.99 17.86 21.65
CA GLY A 50 47.42 17.67 21.86
C GLY A 50 48.20 19.00 21.82
N THR A 51 49.03 19.23 22.83
CA THR A 51 49.75 20.50 23.08
C THR A 51 50.72 20.91 21.96
N ASN A 52 51.15 19.97 21.11
CA ASN A 52 52.09 20.23 20.01
C ASN A 52 51.50 19.99 18.60
N ASN A 53 50.16 19.90 18.46
CA ASN A 53 49.52 19.40 17.22
C ASN A 53 48.78 20.48 16.40
N GLY A 54 49.01 21.77 16.69
CA GLY A 54 48.51 22.89 15.88
C GLY A 54 47.00 23.17 15.95
N GLY A 55 46.24 22.47 16.79
CA GLY A 55 44.87 22.80 17.19
C GLY A 55 43.75 22.55 16.16
N LYS A 56 43.98 22.75 14.86
CA LYS A 56 42.95 22.57 13.81
C LYS A 56 43.51 21.89 12.56
N ARG A 57 42.70 21.04 11.90
CA ARG A 57 42.96 20.54 10.54
C ARG A 57 41.72 20.65 9.67
N LEU A 58 41.91 21.02 8.41
CA LEU A 58 40.89 20.94 7.37
C LEU A 58 40.74 19.49 6.93
N VAL A 59 39.53 18.93 7.08
CA VAL A 59 39.20 17.57 6.67
C VAL A 59 38.12 17.61 5.59
N PRO A 60 38.32 16.92 4.44
CA PRO A 60 37.30 16.82 3.40
C PRO A 60 35.99 16.22 3.95
N THR A 61 34.87 16.82 3.56
CA THR A 61 33.53 16.34 3.99
C THR A 61 33.21 14.97 3.40
N SER A 62 33.71 14.69 2.19
CA SER A 62 33.62 13.41 1.49
C SER A 62 35.03 12.86 1.26
N LYS A 63 35.33 11.66 1.76
CA LYS A 63 36.60 10.98 1.49
C LYS A 63 36.47 10.14 0.22
N ALA A 64 37.48 10.21 -0.65
CA ALA A 64 37.56 9.35 -1.82
C ALA A 64 37.63 7.85 -1.40
N PRO A 65 37.02 6.94 -2.18
CA PRO A 65 37.13 5.51 -1.93
C PRO A 65 38.59 5.04 -2.09
N ARG A 66 38.98 4.02 -1.32
CA ARG A 66 40.34 3.43 -1.39
C ARG A 66 40.52 2.45 -2.55
N PHE A 67 39.40 1.92 -3.06
CA PHE A 67 39.37 0.91 -4.12
C PHE A 67 38.63 1.46 -5.33
N TYR A 68 39.20 1.25 -6.52
CA TYR A 68 38.58 1.56 -7.81
C TYR A 68 38.34 0.26 -8.57
N PRO A 69 37.13 0.01 -9.09
CA PRO A 69 36.88 -1.15 -9.94
C PRO A 69 37.62 -1.00 -11.27
N ALA A 70 37.92 -2.12 -11.93
CA ALA A 70 38.58 -2.12 -13.24
C ALA A 70 37.66 -1.61 -14.37
N GLU A 71 36.34 -1.76 -14.20
CA GLU A 71 35.32 -1.34 -15.16
C GLU A 71 34.26 -0.49 -14.46
N ASP A 72 33.79 0.56 -15.15
CA ASP A 72 32.70 1.40 -14.68
C ASP A 72 31.34 0.84 -15.08
N VAL A 73 30.40 0.80 -14.13
CA VAL A 73 29.01 0.46 -14.41
C VAL A 73 28.28 1.69 -14.92
N SER A 74 27.76 1.62 -16.15
CA SER A 74 26.98 2.70 -16.76
C SER A 74 25.74 3.03 -15.92
N GLN A 75 25.51 4.33 -15.64
CA GLN A 75 24.36 4.76 -14.85
C GLN A 75 23.04 4.58 -15.63
N PRO A 76 22.00 3.99 -15.02
CA PRO A 76 20.71 3.83 -15.66
C PRO A 76 20.05 5.18 -15.93
N LYS A 77 19.38 5.31 -17.09
CA LYS A 77 18.65 6.52 -17.46
C LYS A 77 17.51 6.80 -16.47
N LYS A 78 17.33 8.07 -16.11
CA LYS A 78 16.25 8.51 -15.21
C LYS A 78 14.88 8.27 -15.84
N SER A 79 14.16 7.26 -15.35
CA SER A 79 12.77 7.00 -15.73
C SER A 79 11.81 8.00 -15.08
N ARG A 80 10.79 8.45 -15.84
CA ARG A 80 9.66 9.25 -15.32
C ARG A 80 8.46 8.39 -14.91
N LYS A 81 8.56 7.06 -15.02
CA LYS A 81 7.48 6.15 -14.64
C LYS A 81 7.41 6.06 -13.12
N THR A 82 6.25 6.37 -12.55
CA THR A 82 5.96 6.20 -11.13
C THR A 82 4.91 5.12 -10.95
N PRO A 83 5.11 4.15 -10.02
CA PRO A 83 4.07 3.18 -9.71
C PRO A 83 2.88 3.92 -9.10
N LYS A 84 1.69 3.68 -9.66
CA LYS A 84 0.43 4.23 -9.16
C LYS A 84 -0.38 3.14 -8.47
N PRO A 85 -1.19 3.47 -7.45
CA PRO A 85 -2.10 2.50 -6.86
C PRO A 85 -3.09 1.99 -7.90
N SER A 86 -3.53 0.74 -7.75
CA SER A 86 -4.50 0.13 -8.67
C SER A 86 -5.84 0.86 -8.59
N HIS A 87 -6.47 1.10 -9.74
CA HIS A 87 -7.81 1.66 -9.78
C HIS A 87 -8.85 0.63 -9.34
N LEU A 88 -9.77 1.04 -8.47
CA LEU A 88 -10.85 0.18 -8.00
C LEU A 88 -11.86 -0.07 -9.12
N ARG A 89 -12.23 -1.32 -9.35
CA ARG A 89 -13.31 -1.68 -10.30
C ARG A 89 -14.63 -1.11 -9.80
N GLY A 90 -15.46 -0.57 -10.68
CA GLY A 90 -16.78 -0.04 -10.32
C GLY A 90 -17.74 -1.07 -9.71
N SER A 91 -17.54 -2.36 -9.98
CA SER A 91 -18.31 -3.46 -9.37
C SER A 91 -17.95 -3.71 -7.90
N ILE A 92 -16.88 -3.11 -7.39
CA ILE A 92 -16.42 -3.30 -6.01
C ILE A 92 -16.75 -2.04 -5.23
N THR A 93 -17.84 -2.09 -4.47
CA THR A 93 -18.24 -1.04 -3.53
C THR A 93 -18.13 -1.55 -2.10
N PRO A 94 -17.89 -0.68 -1.09
CA PRO A 94 -17.86 -1.09 0.32
C PRO A 94 -19.09 -1.94 0.68
N GLY A 95 -18.86 -3.14 1.19
CA GLY A 95 -19.92 -4.11 1.49
C GLY A 95 -20.22 -5.15 0.42
N THR A 96 -19.66 -5.01 -0.78
CA THR A 96 -19.78 -6.02 -1.82
C THR A 96 -19.17 -7.34 -1.34
N VAL A 97 -19.88 -8.45 -1.54
CA VAL A 97 -19.34 -9.78 -1.28
C VAL A 97 -18.43 -10.20 -2.43
N LEU A 98 -17.24 -10.64 -2.05
CA LEU A 98 -16.13 -10.99 -2.90
C LEU A 98 -15.85 -12.49 -2.79
N ILE A 99 -15.62 -13.16 -3.91
CA ILE A 99 -15.14 -14.54 -3.94
C ILE A 99 -13.63 -14.52 -4.14
N LEU A 100 -12.87 -15.10 -3.20
CA LEU A 100 -11.42 -15.21 -3.31
C LEU A 100 -11.04 -16.33 -4.29
N LEU A 101 -10.16 -16.05 -5.24
CA LEU A 101 -9.71 -17.03 -6.23
C LEU A 101 -8.37 -17.68 -5.87
N ALA A 102 -7.51 -16.95 -5.15
CA ALA A 102 -6.13 -17.38 -4.89
C ALA A 102 -5.80 -17.47 -3.39
N GLY A 103 -4.79 -18.28 -3.08
CA GLY A 103 -4.26 -18.44 -1.72
C GLY A 103 -5.00 -19.47 -0.88
N ARG A 104 -4.72 -19.44 0.44
CA ARG A 104 -5.27 -20.42 1.39
C ARG A 104 -6.80 -20.39 1.47
N PHE A 105 -7.40 -19.21 1.29
CA PHE A 105 -8.84 -18.97 1.42
C PHE A 105 -9.57 -18.93 0.07
N ARG A 106 -9.01 -19.57 -0.98
CA ARG A 106 -9.69 -19.68 -2.28
C ARG A 106 -11.08 -20.31 -2.14
N GLY A 107 -12.03 -19.86 -2.95
CA GLY A 107 -13.44 -20.24 -2.90
C GLY A 107 -14.25 -19.59 -1.76
N LYS A 108 -13.60 -18.98 -0.76
CA LYS A 108 -14.35 -18.33 0.34
C LYS A 108 -15.01 -17.04 -0.14
N ARG A 109 -16.20 -16.77 0.40
CA ARG A 109 -16.99 -15.56 0.20
C ARG A 109 -16.75 -14.59 1.35
N VAL A 110 -16.36 -13.36 1.04
CA VAL A 110 -15.72 -12.45 1.98
C VAL A 110 -16.23 -11.03 1.73
N VAL A 111 -16.33 -10.16 2.73
CA VAL A 111 -16.92 -8.82 2.60
C VAL A 111 -15.84 -7.78 2.36
N PHE A 112 -15.99 -6.97 1.31
CA PHE A 112 -15.10 -5.84 1.05
C PHE A 112 -15.35 -4.68 2.02
N LEU A 113 -14.28 -4.10 2.56
CA LEU A 113 -14.36 -2.98 3.51
C LEU A 113 -13.90 -1.66 2.88
N LYS A 114 -12.61 -1.56 2.57
CA LYS A 114 -12.00 -0.37 1.96
C LYS A 114 -10.81 -0.75 1.09
N GLN A 115 -10.44 0.14 0.17
CA GLN A 115 -9.18 0.05 -0.56
C GLN A 115 -8.07 0.69 0.29
N LEU A 116 -6.92 0.05 0.39
CA LEU A 116 -5.73 0.57 1.06
C LEU A 116 -4.90 1.46 0.13
N ASN A 117 -3.94 2.21 0.70
CA ASN A 117 -3.08 3.13 -0.05
C ASN A 117 -2.20 2.41 -1.09
N SER A 118 -1.84 1.15 -0.83
CA SER A 118 -1.16 0.29 -1.81
C SER A 118 -2.02 -0.10 -3.02
N GLY A 119 -3.33 0.13 -2.96
CA GLY A 119 -4.30 -0.35 -3.95
C GLY A 119 -4.92 -1.71 -3.62
N LEU A 120 -4.38 -2.43 -2.62
CA LEU A 120 -4.94 -3.70 -2.15
C LEU A 120 -6.29 -3.51 -1.46
N LEU A 121 -7.14 -4.52 -1.55
CA LEU A 121 -8.44 -4.54 -0.89
C LEU A 121 -8.27 -5.02 0.56
N LEU A 122 -8.83 -4.27 1.51
CA LEU A 122 -9.06 -4.77 2.85
C LEU A 122 -10.38 -5.53 2.86
N VAL A 123 -10.32 -6.80 3.24
CA VAL A 123 -11.46 -7.71 3.20
C VAL A 123 -11.55 -8.44 4.55
N THR A 124 -12.77 -8.70 5.02
CA THR A 124 -13.02 -9.58 6.18
C THR A 124 -14.13 -10.57 5.87
N GLY A 125 -13.90 -11.83 6.19
CA GLY A 125 -14.95 -12.84 6.15
C GLY A 125 -15.25 -13.13 7.60
N PRO A 126 -16.37 -12.65 8.17
CA PRO A 126 -16.55 -12.64 9.61
C PRO A 126 -16.04 -13.93 10.23
N PHE A 127 -14.98 -13.85 11.06
CA PHE A 127 -14.07 -14.97 11.30
C PHE A 127 -14.81 -16.18 11.88
N LYS A 128 -15.86 -15.90 12.67
CA LYS A 128 -16.78 -16.89 13.24
C LYS A 128 -17.60 -17.67 12.20
N ILE A 129 -17.84 -17.11 11.01
CA ILE A 129 -18.66 -17.71 9.95
C ILE A 129 -17.80 -18.56 9.00
N ASN A 130 -16.69 -18.02 8.48
CA ASN A 130 -15.96 -18.66 7.39
C ASN A 130 -14.43 -18.81 7.64
N GLY A 131 -13.93 -18.32 8.78
CA GLY A 131 -12.54 -18.44 9.19
C GLY A 131 -11.55 -17.53 8.45
N VAL A 132 -12.02 -16.51 7.72
CA VAL A 132 -11.15 -15.60 6.96
C VAL A 132 -10.91 -14.30 7.75
N PRO A 133 -9.74 -14.09 8.36
CA PRO A 133 -9.49 -12.87 9.14
C PRO A 133 -9.42 -11.64 8.23
N LEU A 134 -9.34 -10.45 8.85
CA LEU A 134 -8.97 -9.20 8.20
C LEU A 134 -7.68 -9.42 7.41
N ARG A 135 -7.79 -9.26 6.10
CA ARG A 135 -6.70 -9.60 5.19
C ARG A 135 -6.67 -8.67 3.99
N ARG A 136 -5.45 -8.41 3.53
CA ARG A 136 -5.20 -7.72 2.26
C ARG A 136 -5.28 -8.68 1.09
N VAL A 137 -6.00 -8.29 0.05
CA VAL A 137 -6.20 -9.10 -1.16
C VAL A 137 -6.00 -8.22 -2.39
N ASN A 138 -5.34 -8.76 -3.41
CA ASN A 138 -5.25 -8.08 -4.70
C ASN A 138 -6.57 -8.26 -5.47
N GLN A 139 -7.11 -7.15 -5.96
CA GLN A 139 -8.32 -7.07 -6.75
C GLN A 139 -8.37 -8.02 -7.96
N ALA A 140 -7.22 -8.35 -8.56
CA ALA A 140 -7.16 -9.27 -9.70
C ALA A 140 -7.58 -10.71 -9.35
N TYR A 141 -7.44 -11.12 -8.08
CA TYR A 141 -7.75 -12.48 -7.62
C TYR A 141 -9.10 -12.58 -6.93
N VAL A 142 -10.04 -11.74 -7.35
CA VAL A 142 -11.36 -11.64 -6.74
C VAL A 142 -12.45 -11.52 -7.80
N ILE A 143 -13.54 -12.26 -7.59
CA ILE A 143 -14.81 -12.03 -8.29
C ILE A 143 -15.68 -11.16 -7.39
N ALA A 144 -16.12 -10.02 -7.90
CA ALA A 144 -17.13 -9.20 -7.25
C ALA A 144 -18.50 -9.78 -7.58
N THR A 145 -19.31 -10.05 -6.56
CA THR A 145 -20.69 -10.49 -6.75
C THR A 145 -21.63 -9.28 -6.73
N SER A 146 -22.85 -9.48 -7.21
CA SER A 146 -23.97 -8.55 -7.11
C SER A 146 -24.49 -8.35 -5.68
N THR A 147 -24.17 -9.27 -4.76
CA THR A 147 -24.63 -9.19 -3.37
C THR A 147 -23.86 -8.14 -2.57
N GLN A 148 -24.60 -7.24 -1.91
CA GLN A 148 -24.06 -6.16 -1.10
C GLN A 148 -24.62 -6.20 0.32
N ILE A 149 -23.76 -5.86 1.28
CA ILE A 149 -24.08 -5.73 2.70
C ILE A 149 -23.94 -4.25 3.06
N ASP A 150 -24.83 -3.73 3.91
CA ASP A 150 -24.66 -2.39 4.44
C ASP A 150 -23.56 -2.37 5.51
N VAL A 151 -22.48 -1.64 5.22
CA VAL A 151 -21.27 -1.49 6.04
C VAL A 151 -21.12 -0.05 6.56
N SER A 152 -22.14 0.80 6.36
CA SER A 152 -22.11 2.20 6.78
C SER A 152 -21.89 2.39 8.29
N SER A 153 -22.35 1.44 9.10
CA SER A 153 -22.20 1.44 10.56
C SER A 153 -20.81 0.99 11.05
N VAL A 154 -19.96 0.43 10.17
CA VAL A 154 -18.66 -0.12 10.56
C VAL A 154 -17.62 0.99 10.57
N LYS A 155 -17.18 1.37 11.77
CA LYS A 155 -16.06 2.30 11.95
C LYS A 155 -14.75 1.54 11.76
N LEU A 156 -14.05 1.83 10.66
CA LEU A 156 -12.74 1.25 10.38
C LEU A 156 -11.64 2.17 10.92
N ASP A 157 -10.90 1.71 11.93
CA ASP A 157 -9.76 2.46 12.47
C ASP A 157 -8.70 2.74 11.39
N ASP A 158 -8.11 3.94 11.45
CA ASP A 158 -7.02 4.36 10.56
C ASP A 158 -5.74 3.53 10.74
N LYS A 159 -5.61 2.86 11.88
CA LYS A 159 -4.52 1.92 12.16
C LYS A 159 -4.49 0.73 11.20
N LEU A 160 -5.63 0.35 10.61
CA LEU A 160 -5.74 -0.74 9.65
C LEU A 160 -5.24 -0.32 8.26
N ASN A 161 -3.94 -0.08 8.17
CA ASN A 161 -3.22 0.36 6.98
C ASN A 161 -2.25 -0.72 6.45
N ASP A 162 -1.54 -0.44 5.36
CA ASP A 162 -0.62 -1.40 4.75
C ASP A 162 0.52 -1.86 5.68
N SER A 163 0.99 -0.98 6.57
CA SER A 163 2.05 -1.29 7.52
C SER A 163 1.59 -2.25 8.60
N TYR A 164 0.33 -2.14 9.05
CA TYR A 164 -0.27 -3.06 10.02
C TYR A 164 -0.26 -4.52 9.54
N PHE A 165 -0.43 -4.72 8.23
CA PHE A 165 -0.44 -6.05 7.60
C PHE A 165 0.90 -6.42 6.96
N ALA A 166 1.97 -5.65 7.19
CA ALA A 166 3.30 -6.02 6.73
C ALA A 166 3.78 -7.27 7.48
N LYS A 167 4.50 -8.15 6.77
CA LYS A 167 5.17 -9.27 7.42
C LYS A 167 6.33 -8.73 8.23
N THR A 168 6.50 -9.22 9.46
CA THR A 168 7.72 -9.00 10.24
C THR A 168 8.90 -9.61 9.47
N ALA A 169 9.93 -8.80 9.22
CA ALA A 169 11.16 -9.31 8.63
C ALA A 169 11.95 -10.00 9.75
N SER A 170 12.23 -11.29 9.61
CA SER A 170 13.18 -12.01 10.46
C SER A 170 14.58 -11.50 10.15
N LYS A 171 15.00 -10.43 10.85
CA LYS A 171 16.34 -9.87 10.73
C LYS A 171 17.25 -10.56 11.74
N GLY A 172 17.84 -11.68 11.32
CA GLY A 172 19.06 -12.20 11.89
C GLY A 172 19.96 -12.63 10.74
N ALA A 173 21.23 -12.23 10.74
CA ALA A 173 22.23 -12.88 9.89
C ALA A 173 22.47 -14.27 10.48
N VAL A 174 21.61 -15.21 10.11
CA VAL A 174 21.84 -16.62 10.38
C VAL A 174 22.85 -17.09 9.32
N SER A 175 23.86 -17.88 9.71
CA SER A 175 24.83 -18.40 8.74
C SER A 175 24.08 -19.18 7.65
N ALA A 176 24.58 -19.15 6.42
CA ALA A 176 23.96 -19.87 5.29
C ALA A 176 23.71 -21.36 5.61
N GLU A 177 24.58 -21.96 6.44
CA GLU A 177 24.42 -23.32 6.95
C GLU A 177 23.24 -23.47 7.92
N ALA A 178 23.08 -22.54 8.87
CA ALA A 178 21.98 -22.61 9.83
C ALA A 178 20.61 -22.30 9.20
N GLU A 179 20.56 -21.46 8.15
CA GLU A 179 19.33 -21.28 7.35
C GLU A 179 18.94 -22.56 6.59
N PHE A 180 19.92 -23.30 6.07
CA PHE A 180 19.70 -24.56 5.34
C PHE A 180 19.11 -25.67 6.23
N PHE A 181 19.55 -25.77 7.49
CA PHE A 181 19.01 -26.76 8.44
C PHE A 181 17.63 -26.38 9.04
N GLU A 182 17.28 -25.10 9.04
CA GLU A 182 15.98 -24.61 9.51
C GLU A 182 14.88 -24.67 8.42
N GLU A 183 15.24 -24.69 7.13
CA GLU A 183 14.28 -24.74 6.02
C GLU A 183 13.44 -26.03 5.97
N GLY A 184 13.96 -27.13 6.54
CA GLY A 184 13.27 -28.43 6.64
C GLY A 184 12.42 -28.62 7.90
N LYS A 185 12.56 -27.76 8.92
CA LYS A 185 11.74 -27.84 10.14
C LYS A 185 10.42 -27.09 9.94
N PRO A 186 9.30 -27.60 10.47
CA PRO A 186 8.06 -26.85 10.48
C PRO A 186 8.26 -25.56 11.27
N LYS A 187 8.32 -24.41 10.56
CA LYS A 187 8.41 -23.08 11.18
C LYS A 187 7.41 -22.98 12.33
N GLU A 188 7.94 -22.70 13.51
CA GLU A 188 7.16 -22.58 14.73
C GLU A 188 6.07 -21.53 14.51
N LYS A 189 4.81 -21.90 14.78
CA LYS A 189 3.68 -21.01 14.57
C LYS A 189 3.75 -19.90 15.61
N GLU A 190 4.29 -18.74 15.24
CA GLU A 190 4.26 -17.55 16.09
C GLU A 190 2.82 -17.30 16.58
N ALA A 191 2.68 -17.13 17.90
CA ALA A 191 1.39 -16.84 18.51
C ALA A 191 0.84 -15.52 17.94
N LEU A 192 -0.43 -15.54 17.53
CA LEU A 192 -1.08 -14.33 17.03
C LEU A 192 -1.17 -13.29 18.16
N PRO A 193 -0.76 -12.03 17.91
CA PRO A 193 -0.82 -11.00 18.93
C PRO A 193 -2.27 -10.70 19.32
N ALA A 194 -2.52 -10.54 20.62
CA ALA A 194 -3.86 -10.29 21.18
C ALA A 194 -4.52 -9.01 20.63
N SER A 195 -3.74 -8.04 20.18
CA SER A 195 -4.26 -6.82 19.53
C SER A 195 -5.02 -7.14 18.25
N LYS A 196 -4.47 -8.02 17.39
CA LYS A 196 -5.10 -8.41 16.12
C LYS A 196 -6.43 -9.14 16.34
N THR A 197 -6.54 -9.93 17.40
CA THR A 197 -7.77 -10.65 17.71
C THR A 197 -8.85 -9.72 18.27
N ALA A 198 -8.48 -8.71 19.07
CA ALA A 198 -9.40 -7.67 19.53
C ALA A 198 -9.95 -6.84 18.36
N ASP A 199 -9.06 -6.39 17.46
CA ASP A 199 -9.44 -5.61 16.28
C ASP A 199 -10.37 -6.39 15.34
N GLN A 200 -10.11 -7.70 15.18
CA GLN A 200 -10.97 -8.58 14.41
C GLN A 200 -12.39 -8.65 14.99
N LYS A 201 -12.51 -8.86 16.31
CA LYS A 201 -13.81 -8.98 16.99
C LYS A 201 -14.62 -7.69 16.83
N ALA A 202 -13.99 -6.54 17.05
CA ALA A 202 -14.66 -5.24 16.93
C ALA A 202 -15.26 -5.00 15.54
N VAL A 203 -14.53 -5.35 14.48
CA VAL A 203 -15.02 -5.21 13.10
C VAL A 203 -16.10 -6.27 12.78
N ASP A 204 -15.88 -7.52 13.18
CA ASP A 204 -16.77 -8.62 12.87
C ASP A 204 -18.13 -8.49 13.58
N ASP A 205 -18.19 -8.00 14.81
CA ASP A 205 -19.44 -7.85 15.55
C ASP A 205 -20.42 -6.92 14.81
N ALA A 206 -19.91 -5.81 14.26
CA ALA A 206 -20.70 -4.88 13.47
C ALA A 206 -21.18 -5.52 12.15
N ILE A 207 -20.34 -6.28 11.46
CA ILE A 207 -20.69 -6.93 10.19
C ILE A 207 -21.67 -8.08 10.41
N ILE A 208 -21.47 -8.87 11.46
CA ILE A 208 -22.37 -9.98 11.81
C ILE A 208 -23.77 -9.44 12.13
N ALA A 209 -23.87 -8.29 12.81
CA ALA A 209 -25.15 -7.64 13.03
C ALA A 209 -25.86 -7.29 11.71
N SER A 210 -25.14 -6.74 10.72
CA SER A 210 -25.70 -6.51 9.38
C SER A 210 -26.04 -7.81 8.64
N VAL A 211 -25.20 -8.84 8.71
CA VAL A 211 -25.42 -10.13 8.03
C VAL A 211 -26.68 -10.82 8.55
N LYS A 212 -26.99 -10.71 9.85
CA LYS A 212 -28.19 -11.30 10.46
C LYS A 212 -29.49 -10.67 9.97
N LYS A 213 -29.46 -9.44 9.44
CA LYS A 213 -30.66 -8.77 8.89
C LYS A 213 -31.16 -9.45 7.62
N THR A 214 -30.27 -10.07 6.86
CA THR A 214 -30.61 -10.75 5.59
C THR A 214 -30.70 -12.26 5.82
N SER A 215 -31.86 -12.84 5.50
CA SER A 215 -32.08 -14.27 5.64
C SER A 215 -31.07 -15.08 4.83
N ASN A 216 -30.57 -16.18 5.41
CA ASN A 216 -29.61 -17.13 4.82
C ASN A 216 -28.23 -16.56 4.41
N LEU A 217 -27.95 -15.27 4.60
CA LEU A 217 -26.68 -14.68 4.18
C LEU A 217 -25.48 -15.24 4.96
N ALA A 218 -25.66 -15.56 6.24
CA ALA A 218 -24.64 -16.23 7.04
C ALA A 218 -24.26 -17.60 6.44
N LYS A 219 -25.24 -18.39 5.97
CA LYS A 219 -25.00 -19.68 5.30
C LYS A 219 -24.29 -19.49 3.97
N TYR A 220 -24.69 -18.46 3.20
CA TYR A 220 -24.03 -18.10 1.96
C TYR A 220 -22.55 -17.77 2.17
N LEU A 221 -22.22 -16.93 3.15
CA LEU A 221 -20.83 -16.55 3.48
C LEU A 221 -19.99 -17.74 3.99
N ALA A 222 -20.61 -18.68 4.72
CA ALA A 222 -19.94 -19.89 5.20
C ALA A 222 -19.61 -20.88 4.07
N ALA A 223 -20.50 -20.98 3.07
CA ALA A 223 -20.33 -21.89 1.95
C ALA A 223 -19.13 -21.50 1.08
N SER A 224 -18.44 -22.51 0.55
CA SER A 224 -17.39 -22.31 -0.45
C SER A 224 -18.00 -22.16 -1.84
N TRP A 225 -17.34 -21.39 -2.69
CA TRP A 225 -17.59 -21.33 -4.12
C TRP A 225 -16.63 -22.27 -4.85
N GLY A 226 -17.15 -22.91 -5.89
CA GLY A 226 -16.44 -23.77 -6.82
C GLY A 226 -17.36 -24.03 -8.00
N LEU A 227 -16.79 -24.47 -9.13
CA LEU A 227 -17.56 -24.85 -10.31
C LEU A 227 -17.87 -26.35 -10.24
N SER A 228 -19.13 -26.70 -10.47
CA SER A 228 -19.54 -28.10 -10.67
C SER A 228 -19.59 -28.45 -12.16
N LYS A 229 -19.67 -29.74 -12.49
CA LYS A 229 -19.82 -30.20 -13.88
C LYS A 229 -21.06 -29.54 -14.52
N GLY A 230 -20.87 -28.96 -15.70
CA GLY A 230 -21.93 -28.26 -16.44
C GLY A 230 -22.11 -26.78 -16.07
N GLN A 231 -21.36 -26.24 -15.11
CA GLN A 231 -21.35 -24.80 -14.83
C GLN A 231 -20.20 -24.11 -15.57
N PHE A 232 -20.54 -23.12 -16.41
CA PHE A 232 -19.56 -22.38 -17.19
C PHE A 232 -19.48 -20.92 -16.75
N PRO A 233 -18.30 -20.40 -16.38
CA PRO A 233 -18.17 -19.04 -15.82
C PRO A 233 -18.71 -17.92 -16.71
N HIS A 234 -18.67 -18.07 -18.04
CA HIS A 234 -19.19 -17.07 -18.98
C HIS A 234 -20.72 -17.01 -19.02
N GLN A 235 -21.41 -18.02 -18.49
CA GLN A 235 -22.87 -18.08 -18.37
C GLN A 235 -23.35 -17.70 -16.96
N LEU A 236 -22.45 -17.67 -15.98
CA LEU A 236 -22.78 -17.31 -14.61
C LEU A 236 -22.85 -15.79 -14.46
N ILE A 237 -23.88 -15.33 -13.76
CA ILE A 237 -23.97 -13.95 -13.28
C ILE A 237 -23.51 -13.98 -11.82
N PHE A 238 -22.51 -13.15 -11.53
CA PHE A 238 -21.94 -13.02 -10.19
C PHE A 238 -22.54 -11.84 -9.47
#